data_AF-E1ZND4-F1
#
_entry.id   AF-E1ZND4-F1
#
_cell.length_a   1.000
_cell.length_b   1.000
_cell.length_c   1.000
_cell.angle_alpha   90.00
_cell.angle_beta   90.00
_cell.angle_gamma   90.00
#
_symmetry.space_group_name_H-M   'P 1'
#
loop_
_entity.id
_entity.type
_entity.pdbx_description
1 polymer ?
#
loop_
_entity_poly.entity_id
_entity_poly.type
_entity_poly.pdbx_seq_one_letter_code
_entity_poly.pdbx_strand_id
1 'polypeptide(L)'
;MDEHTFILNRERAVDYLNTLDRLYVFDGFAGWDPAARFKIRVVCARPYHALFMNNMLIRPTEEELAGFGQPDFTILNAGAFPANRFTSFMTSPTSIDVILGTQYAGEMKKGVFSLMNYMLPKMGILSLHSGCNEGKDGDVTLFFGLSGTGKTTLSADPRRPLIGDDEHGWSDRGVFNIEGGCYAKAIGLKEESEPDIYRAIRFGTILENVVFDEDSRVVDYEAGAITENTRASYPIEHIANAKIPCVGGHPRNIIMLACDAYGVLPPVAKLTKEQAMYYFISGYTAKVAGTEDGVTEPEATFSACFGSAFLMWHPTKYASMLAERVEQHGTNVWLVNTGWTGGPYGVGRRFKLRHTRAIVDAIHSGELAAAQYDTMPVFNLQVPTVVSGVPSEALMPVNSWADKEAYRRKLAHLGAQFVKNFKKFEDGGGHVSADEALAILAAGPNP
;
A
#
# COMPACT_ATOMS: atom_id res chain seq x y z
N MET A 1 24.94 -3.76 -2.82
CA MET A 1 25.83 -3.33 -3.91
C MET A 1 26.91 -2.45 -3.32
N ASP A 2 28.14 -2.50 -3.81
CA ASP A 2 29.18 -1.56 -3.40
C ASP A 2 29.17 -0.29 -4.27
N GLU A 3 29.88 0.75 -3.81
CA GLU A 3 29.95 2.05 -4.50
C GLU A 3 30.51 1.93 -5.92
N HIS A 4 31.54 1.10 -6.12
CA HIS A 4 32.18 0.93 -7.42
C HIS A 4 31.20 0.35 -8.47
N THR A 5 30.46 -0.69 -8.09
CA THR A 5 29.44 -1.33 -8.92
C THR A 5 28.32 -0.35 -9.26
N PHE A 6 27.89 0.46 -8.29
CA PHE A 6 26.88 1.49 -8.52
C PHE A 6 27.35 2.51 -9.55
N ILE A 7 28.58 3.04 -9.40
CA ILE A 7 29.15 4.01 -10.34
C ILE A 7 29.23 3.41 -11.75
N LEU A 8 29.65 2.15 -11.89
CA LEU A 8 29.71 1.47 -13.19
C LEU A 8 28.33 1.35 -13.85
N ASN A 9 27.30 0.97 -13.10
CA ASN A 9 25.93 0.93 -13.62
C ASN A 9 25.41 2.32 -14.00
N ARG A 10 25.73 3.33 -13.18
CA ARG A 10 25.36 4.72 -13.45
C ARG A 10 26.03 5.23 -14.73
N GLU A 11 27.31 4.97 -14.92
CA GLU A 11 28.06 5.34 -16.12
C GLU A 11 27.46 4.68 -17.36
N ARG A 12 27.16 3.37 -17.30
CA ARG A 12 26.46 2.67 -18.40
C ARG A 12 25.12 3.29 -18.76
N ALA A 13 24.32 3.70 -17.78
CA ALA A 13 23.05 4.36 -18.03
C ALA A 13 23.25 5.73 -18.70
N VAL A 14 24.22 6.51 -18.23
CA VAL A 14 24.58 7.81 -18.81
C VAL A 14 25.06 7.64 -20.25
N ASP A 15 25.95 6.67 -20.51
CA ASP A 15 26.46 6.38 -21.85
C ASP A 15 25.32 6.04 -22.80
N TYR A 16 24.44 5.12 -22.40
CA TYR A 16 23.26 4.77 -23.21
C TYR A 16 22.40 6.01 -23.48
N LEU A 17 22.06 6.80 -22.46
CA LEU A 17 21.22 7.99 -22.63
C LEU A 17 21.88 9.03 -23.55
N ASN A 18 23.21 9.20 -23.48
CA ASN A 18 23.96 10.08 -24.37
C ASN A 18 24.01 9.58 -25.83
N THR A 19 23.73 8.30 -26.08
CA THR A 19 23.63 7.78 -27.47
C THR A 19 22.29 8.09 -28.14
N LEU A 20 21.29 8.60 -27.41
CA LEU A 20 19.95 8.83 -27.93
C LEU A 20 19.84 10.23 -28.56
N ASP A 21 19.16 10.31 -29.71
CA ASP A 21 18.89 11.59 -30.40
C ASP A 21 17.99 12.53 -29.59
N ARG A 22 17.21 11.98 -28.66
CA ARG A 22 16.28 12.73 -27.81
C ARG A 22 16.19 12.11 -26.42
N LEU A 23 16.28 12.98 -25.42
CA LEU A 23 16.02 12.69 -24.02
C LEU A 23 14.78 13.44 -23.54
N TYR A 24 14.11 12.86 -22.55
CA TYR A 24 12.98 13.49 -21.88
C TYR A 24 13.36 13.75 -20.42
N VAL A 25 13.20 15.00 -20.00
CA VAL A 25 13.47 15.43 -18.63
C VAL A 25 12.18 15.93 -18.01
N PHE A 26 11.86 15.43 -16.82
CA PHE A 26 10.76 15.91 -16.01
C PHE A 26 11.27 16.30 -14.63
N ASP A 27 10.93 17.50 -14.19
CA ASP A 27 11.19 18.00 -12.85
C ASP A 27 9.86 18.08 -12.09
N GLY A 28 9.83 17.48 -10.91
CA GLY A 28 8.63 17.46 -10.06
C GLY A 28 8.97 17.33 -8.59
N PHE A 29 7.93 17.30 -7.76
CA PHE A 29 8.09 17.15 -6.33
C PHE A 29 7.48 15.86 -5.79
N ALA A 30 8.11 15.30 -4.76
CA ALA A 30 7.57 14.24 -3.92
C ALA A 30 7.24 14.82 -2.53
N GLY A 31 5.99 14.66 -2.08
CA GLY A 31 5.50 15.20 -0.81
C GLY A 31 4.74 16.52 -0.96
N TRP A 32 3.44 16.51 -0.64
CA TRP A 32 2.59 17.71 -0.67
C TRP A 32 2.82 18.67 0.50
N ASP A 33 3.50 18.24 1.56
CA ASP A 33 3.94 19.12 2.64
C ASP A 33 5.24 19.84 2.24
N PRO A 34 5.24 21.17 2.06
CA PRO A 34 6.43 21.91 1.61
C PRO A 34 7.67 21.74 2.50
N ALA A 35 7.53 21.45 3.80
CA ALA A 35 8.69 21.25 4.68
C ALA A 35 9.28 19.84 4.61
N ALA A 36 8.57 18.90 3.97
CA ALA A 36 8.97 17.52 3.78
C ALA A 36 9.06 17.14 2.30
N ARG A 37 9.06 18.15 1.42
CA ARG A 37 9.01 18.01 -0.03
C ARG A 37 10.41 17.83 -0.62
N PHE A 38 10.56 16.92 -1.57
CA PHE A 38 11.81 16.65 -2.28
C PHE A 38 11.67 17.00 -3.76
N LYS A 39 12.69 17.66 -4.32
CA LYS A 39 12.84 17.93 -5.76
C LYS A 39 13.41 16.70 -6.46
N ILE A 40 12.62 16.12 -7.36
CA ILE A 40 12.99 14.94 -8.13
C ILE A 40 13.15 15.33 -9.59
N ARG A 41 14.32 15.04 -10.17
CA ARG A 41 14.55 15.10 -11.60
C ARG A 41 14.52 13.71 -12.19
N VAL A 42 13.79 13.51 -13.27
CA VAL A 42 13.73 12.25 -14.02
C VAL A 42 14.31 12.51 -15.40
N VAL A 43 15.33 11.74 -15.77
CA VAL A 43 15.91 11.74 -17.12
C VAL A 43 15.65 10.36 -17.71
N CYS A 44 14.92 10.29 -18.83
CA CYS A 44 14.49 9.01 -19.37
C CYS A 44 14.54 8.96 -20.90
N ALA A 45 14.71 7.73 -21.41
CA ALA A 45 14.79 7.44 -22.84
C ALA A 45 13.43 7.49 -23.56
N ARG A 46 12.32 7.22 -22.86
CA ARG A 46 11.00 7.06 -23.47
C ARG A 46 10.03 8.17 -23.05
N PRO A 47 9.23 8.74 -23.98
CA PRO A 47 8.32 9.84 -23.66
C PRO A 47 7.27 9.46 -22.62
N TYR A 48 6.75 8.23 -22.68
CA TYR A 48 5.71 7.79 -21.74
C TYR A 48 6.24 7.68 -20.30
N HIS A 49 7.54 7.46 -20.08
CA HIS A 49 8.13 7.47 -18.74
C HIS A 49 8.15 8.88 -18.16
N ALA A 50 8.40 9.91 -18.97
CA ALA A 50 8.27 11.30 -18.55
C ALA A 50 6.81 11.67 -18.24
N LEU A 51 5.86 11.25 -19.10
CA LEU A 51 4.43 11.44 -18.82
C LEU A 51 3.97 10.69 -17.57
N PHE A 52 4.50 9.49 -17.32
CA PHE A 52 4.22 8.73 -16.11
C PHE A 52 4.66 9.51 -14.87
N MET A 53 5.88 10.04 -14.86
CA MET A 53 6.35 10.82 -13.71
C MET A 53 5.65 12.19 -13.62
N ASN A 54 5.18 12.76 -14.73
CA ASN A 54 4.30 13.93 -14.73
C ASN A 54 2.92 13.66 -14.09
N ASN A 55 2.42 12.42 -14.21
CA ASN A 55 1.21 11.97 -13.53
C ASN A 55 1.50 11.65 -12.05
N MET A 56 2.61 10.97 -11.75
CA MET A 56 2.86 10.39 -10.43
C MET A 56 3.54 11.33 -9.42
N LEU A 57 4.26 12.36 -9.87
CA LEU A 57 4.82 13.39 -9.01
C LEU A 57 3.99 14.66 -9.07
N ILE A 58 4.17 15.51 -8.06
CA ILE A 58 3.51 16.80 -7.97
C ILE A 58 4.15 17.71 -9.02
N ARG A 59 3.33 18.24 -9.92
CA ARG A 59 3.78 19.16 -10.96
C ARG A 59 4.13 20.51 -10.35
N PRO A 60 5.34 21.05 -10.60
CA PRO A 60 5.69 22.40 -10.19
C PRO A 60 4.80 23.41 -10.92
N THR A 61 4.55 24.54 -10.26
CA THR A 61 4.08 25.75 -10.95
C THR A 61 5.16 26.28 -11.90
N GLU A 62 4.80 27.17 -12.83
CA GLU A 62 5.78 27.79 -13.74
C GLU A 62 6.90 28.54 -12.99
N GLU A 63 6.56 29.20 -11.88
CA GLU A 63 7.52 29.90 -11.01
C GLU A 63 8.46 28.92 -10.30
N GLU A 64 7.91 27.84 -9.71
CA GLU A 64 8.72 26.80 -9.06
C GLU A 64 9.62 26.08 -10.05
N LEU A 65 9.18 25.90 -11.30
CA LEU A 65 9.99 25.30 -12.35
C LEU A 65 11.13 26.24 -12.80
N ALA A 66 10.84 27.53 -12.99
CA ALA A 66 11.86 28.53 -13.28
C ALA A 66 12.91 28.62 -12.15
N GLY A 67 12.46 28.45 -10.90
CA GLY A 67 13.29 28.43 -9.69
C GLY A 67 13.77 27.04 -9.24
N PHE A 68 13.59 25.97 -10.03
CA PHE A 68 13.76 24.59 -9.54
C PHE A 68 15.18 24.31 -9.03
N GLY A 69 16.18 24.86 -9.72
CA GLY A 69 17.60 24.75 -9.35
C GLY A 69 18.10 23.30 -9.37
N GLN A 70 18.95 22.95 -8.40
CA GLN A 70 19.51 21.60 -8.26
C GLN A 70 18.45 20.65 -7.66
N PRO A 71 18.14 19.50 -8.29
CA PRO A 71 17.27 18.49 -7.68
C PRO A 71 17.92 17.84 -6.45
N ASP A 72 17.09 17.43 -5.49
CA ASP A 72 17.53 16.67 -4.31
C ASP A 72 17.86 15.22 -4.68
N PHE A 73 17.13 14.68 -5.67
CA PHE A 73 17.39 13.35 -6.21
C PHE A 73 17.18 13.29 -7.72
N THR A 74 18.00 12.51 -8.43
CA THR A 74 17.88 12.32 -9.87
C THR A 74 17.70 10.84 -10.21
N ILE A 75 16.62 10.53 -10.92
CA ILE A 75 16.38 9.22 -11.50
C ILE A 75 16.90 9.22 -12.93
N LEU A 76 17.80 8.28 -13.23
CA LEU A 76 18.22 7.98 -14.59
C LEU A 76 17.51 6.72 -15.04
N ASN A 77 16.56 6.86 -15.97
CA ASN A 77 15.82 5.75 -16.54
C ASN A 77 16.34 5.40 -17.94
N ALA A 78 17.33 4.51 -17.94
CA ALA A 78 17.90 3.85 -19.09
C ALA A 78 17.30 2.44 -19.26
N GLY A 79 16.05 2.23 -18.85
CA GLY A 79 15.42 0.91 -18.73
C GLY A 79 15.37 0.06 -19.99
N ALA A 80 15.49 0.66 -21.18
CA ALA A 80 15.62 -0.04 -22.45
C ALA A 80 17.00 -0.66 -22.70
N PHE A 81 18.01 -0.32 -21.87
CA PHE A 81 19.36 -0.85 -21.94
C PHE A 81 19.65 -1.77 -20.75
N PRO A 82 20.15 -3.00 -20.96
CA PRO A 82 20.34 -3.95 -19.88
C PRO A 82 21.54 -3.64 -18.99
N ALA A 83 21.41 -3.96 -17.71
CA ALA A 83 22.53 -4.08 -16.78
C ALA A 83 23.44 -5.24 -17.20
N ASN A 84 24.72 -5.16 -16.83
CA ASN A 84 25.67 -6.22 -17.10
C ASN A 84 25.62 -7.27 -15.98
N ARG A 85 25.06 -8.44 -16.26
CA ARG A 85 24.98 -9.58 -15.31
C ARG A 85 26.34 -10.15 -14.87
N PHE A 86 27.42 -9.74 -15.52
CA PHE A 86 28.78 -10.15 -15.14
C PHE A 86 29.48 -9.13 -14.23
N THR A 87 28.85 -7.98 -13.97
CA THR A 87 29.30 -7.06 -12.92
C THR A 87 29.02 -7.67 -11.55
N SER A 88 29.94 -7.49 -10.59
CA SER A 88 29.75 -7.89 -9.20
C SER A 88 28.38 -7.47 -8.65
N PHE A 89 27.76 -8.30 -7.82
CA PHE A 89 26.43 -8.09 -7.23
C PHE A 89 25.24 -8.03 -8.20
N MET A 90 25.46 -8.08 -9.53
CA MET A 90 24.37 -8.11 -10.52
C MET A 90 24.01 -9.54 -10.87
N THR A 91 22.84 -9.98 -10.40
CA THR A 91 22.31 -11.33 -10.66
C THR A 91 21.35 -11.38 -11.86
N SER A 92 20.99 -10.23 -12.42
CA SER A 92 20.01 -10.12 -13.50
C SER A 92 20.40 -9.00 -14.49
N PRO A 93 19.79 -8.94 -15.69
CA PRO A 93 19.97 -7.82 -16.61
C PRO A 93 19.24 -6.55 -16.15
N THR A 94 18.56 -6.59 -15.00
CA THR A 94 17.80 -5.47 -14.43
C THR A 94 18.55 -4.88 -13.23
N SER A 95 18.63 -3.55 -13.17
CA SER A 95 19.06 -2.79 -12.00
C SER A 95 18.01 -1.72 -11.69
N ILE A 96 17.77 -1.47 -10.40
CA ILE A 96 16.82 -0.47 -9.91
C ILE A 96 17.51 0.68 -9.14
N ASP A 97 18.77 0.48 -8.71
CA ASP A 97 19.60 1.55 -8.15
C ASP A 97 19.86 2.66 -9.20
N VAL A 98 20.00 2.22 -10.45
CA VAL A 98 19.88 3.00 -11.67
C VAL A 98 19.04 2.15 -12.62
N ILE A 99 17.96 2.70 -13.18
CA ILE A 99 16.99 1.87 -13.91
C ILE A 99 17.58 1.43 -15.25
N LEU A 100 17.89 0.14 -15.33
CA LEU A 100 18.44 -0.57 -16.48
C LEU A 100 17.67 -1.89 -16.66
N GLY A 101 17.46 -2.31 -17.90
CA GLY A 101 16.90 -3.61 -18.26
C GLY A 101 15.49 -3.89 -17.76
N THR A 102 14.73 -2.85 -17.47
CA THR A 102 13.29 -2.91 -17.18
C THR A 102 12.63 -1.65 -17.67
N GLN A 103 11.48 -1.80 -18.32
CA GLN A 103 10.70 -0.66 -18.78
C GLN A 103 9.44 -0.45 -17.93
N TYR A 104 9.23 -1.24 -16.88
CA TYR A 104 8.09 -1.08 -15.99
C TYR A 104 8.12 0.28 -15.28
N ALA A 105 7.09 1.11 -15.49
CA ALA A 105 7.10 2.48 -14.96
C ALA A 105 7.09 2.54 -13.43
N GLY A 106 6.52 1.51 -12.78
CA GLY A 106 6.44 1.39 -11.33
C GLY A 106 7.80 1.43 -10.61
N GLU A 107 8.91 1.11 -11.29
CA GLU A 107 10.26 1.21 -10.71
C GLU A 107 10.62 2.66 -10.35
N MET A 108 10.23 3.63 -11.19
CA MET A 108 10.48 5.05 -10.88
C MET A 108 9.66 5.51 -9.68
N LYS A 109 8.36 5.15 -9.64
CA LYS A 109 7.46 5.47 -8.51
C LYS A 109 8.02 4.89 -7.21
N LYS A 110 8.28 3.58 -7.18
CA LYS A 110 8.73 2.91 -5.96
C LYS A 110 10.17 3.25 -5.58
N GLY A 111 11.01 3.67 -6.53
CA GLY A 111 12.30 4.28 -6.23
C GLY A 111 12.17 5.58 -5.43
N VAL A 112 11.25 6.48 -5.83
CA VAL A 112 10.92 7.68 -5.02
C VAL A 112 10.37 7.27 -3.65
N PHE A 113 9.46 6.30 -3.59
CA PHE A 113 8.93 5.86 -2.31
C PHE A 113 9.99 5.28 -1.36
N SER A 114 10.94 4.50 -1.88
CA SER A 114 12.08 3.99 -1.11
C SER A 114 12.95 5.14 -0.59
N LEU A 115 13.22 6.17 -1.40
CA LEU A 115 13.88 7.40 -0.95
C LEU A 115 13.11 8.04 0.22
N MET A 116 11.79 8.17 0.10
CA MET A 116 10.94 8.76 1.14
C MET A 116 10.91 7.89 2.41
N ASN A 117 10.89 6.56 2.27
CA ASN A 117 11.00 5.61 3.38
C ASN A 117 12.34 5.71 4.12
N TYR A 118 13.40 6.19 3.48
CA TYR A 118 14.66 6.49 4.15
C TYR A 118 14.65 7.89 4.79
N MET A 119 14.30 8.90 3.99
CA MET A 119 14.45 10.32 4.35
C MET A 119 13.42 10.80 5.37
N LEU A 120 12.15 10.44 5.22
CA LEU A 120 11.10 10.91 6.14
C LEU A 120 11.34 10.43 7.58
N PRO A 121 11.66 9.15 7.85
CA PRO A 121 11.99 8.73 9.22
C PRO A 121 13.26 9.38 9.78
N LYS A 122 14.20 9.78 8.92
CA LYS A 122 15.37 10.57 9.34
C LYS A 122 14.98 11.99 9.79
N MET A 123 13.86 12.50 9.28
CA MET A 123 13.26 13.80 9.64
C MET A 123 12.19 13.68 10.74
N GLY A 124 11.97 12.50 11.35
CA GLY A 124 10.91 12.28 12.34
C GLY A 124 9.49 12.16 11.76
N ILE A 125 9.38 12.01 10.44
CA ILE A 125 8.12 11.85 9.71
C ILE A 125 7.91 10.37 9.40
N LEU A 126 6.73 9.85 9.73
CA LEU A 126 6.40 8.45 9.46
C LEU A 126 5.98 8.28 8.00
N SER A 127 6.76 7.55 7.21
CA SER A 127 6.41 7.16 5.84
C SER A 127 5.55 5.89 5.84
N LEU A 128 4.48 5.88 5.03
CA LEU A 128 3.41 4.89 5.07
C LEU A 128 3.02 4.43 3.67
N HIS A 129 2.84 3.12 3.50
CA HIS A 129 2.24 2.53 2.31
C HIS A 129 0.74 2.32 2.56
N SER A 130 -0.05 3.35 2.27
CA SER A 130 -1.45 3.43 2.65
C SER A 130 -2.30 4.16 1.60
N GLY A 131 -3.59 3.87 1.54
CA GLY A 131 -4.58 4.80 1.01
C GLY A 131 -4.98 5.79 2.09
N CYS A 132 -5.46 6.97 1.72
CA CYS A 132 -5.85 8.00 2.67
C CYS A 132 -7.03 8.82 2.14
N ASN A 133 -8.04 9.02 2.97
CA ASN A 133 -9.14 9.94 2.69
C ASN A 133 -9.53 10.74 3.93
N GLU A 134 -10.33 11.78 3.71
CA GLU A 134 -10.81 12.67 4.75
C GLU A 134 -12.33 12.78 4.70
N GLY A 135 -12.98 12.78 5.85
CA GLY A 135 -14.41 13.03 5.95
C GLY A 135 -14.74 14.53 5.99
N LYS A 136 -16.03 14.85 5.97
CA LYS A 136 -16.51 16.25 5.94
C LYS A 136 -16.09 17.06 7.17
N ASP A 137 -15.88 16.38 8.30
CA ASP A 137 -15.48 17.00 9.57
C ASP A 137 -13.95 17.02 9.76
N GLY A 138 -13.18 16.77 8.69
CA GLY A 138 -11.72 16.71 8.73
C GLY A 138 -11.16 15.44 9.39
N ASP A 139 -12.00 14.42 9.59
CA ASP A 139 -11.58 13.14 10.14
C ASP A 139 -10.81 12.34 9.07
N VAL A 140 -9.52 12.15 9.28
CA VAL A 140 -8.65 11.42 8.35
C VAL A 140 -8.66 9.92 8.66
N THR A 141 -8.66 9.08 7.62
CA THR A 141 -8.51 7.63 7.73
C THR A 141 -7.40 7.12 6.82
N LEU A 142 -6.47 6.34 7.39
CA LEU A 142 -5.43 5.61 6.66
C LEU A 142 -5.85 4.16 6.42
N PHE A 143 -5.59 3.63 5.23
CA PHE A 143 -5.91 2.26 4.83
C PHE A 143 -4.62 1.53 4.45
N PHE A 144 -4.18 0.60 5.28
CA PHE A 144 -3.04 -0.27 4.97
C PHE A 144 -3.50 -1.55 4.30
N GLY A 145 -2.73 -2.05 3.35
CA GLY A 145 -3.04 -3.31 2.69
C GLY A 145 -2.17 -3.57 1.48
N LEU A 146 -1.86 -4.84 1.26
CA LEU A 146 -1.17 -5.27 0.04
C LEU A 146 -2.08 -5.15 -1.19
N SER A 147 -1.50 -5.38 -2.37
CA SER A 147 -2.27 -5.35 -3.62
C SER A 147 -3.43 -6.36 -3.56
N GLY A 148 -4.63 -5.94 -3.98
CA GLY A 148 -5.81 -6.81 -4.01
C GLY A 148 -6.58 -6.95 -2.68
N THR A 149 -6.14 -6.33 -1.59
CA THR A 149 -6.85 -6.38 -0.29
C THR A 149 -7.99 -5.36 -0.16
N GLY A 150 -8.21 -4.52 -1.18
CA GLY A 150 -9.28 -3.52 -1.22
C GLY A 150 -8.88 -2.11 -0.81
N LYS A 151 -7.58 -1.80 -0.66
CA LYS A 151 -7.07 -0.47 -0.28
C LYS A 151 -7.65 0.65 -1.14
N THR A 152 -7.43 0.60 -2.46
CA THR A 152 -7.91 1.62 -3.42
C THR A 152 -9.45 1.69 -3.45
N THR A 153 -10.12 0.53 -3.44
CA THR A 153 -11.58 0.46 -3.48
C THR A 153 -12.25 1.04 -2.22
N LEU A 154 -11.60 0.94 -1.05
CA LEU A 154 -12.13 1.47 0.22
C LEU A 154 -11.69 2.91 0.50
N SER A 155 -10.54 3.35 -0.01
CA SER A 155 -10.11 4.75 0.09
C SER A 155 -10.88 5.65 -0.87
N ALA A 156 -11.29 5.15 -2.03
CA ALA A 156 -12.16 5.84 -3.00
C ALA A 156 -13.64 5.81 -2.60
N ASP A 157 -13.97 6.39 -1.44
CA ASP A 157 -15.35 6.59 -0.99
C ASP A 157 -15.91 7.91 -1.58
N PRO A 158 -17.06 7.88 -2.29
CA PRO A 158 -17.63 9.09 -2.89
C PRO A 158 -18.03 10.17 -1.87
N ARG A 159 -18.12 9.83 -0.57
CA ARG A 159 -18.48 10.78 0.50
C ARG A 159 -17.26 11.40 1.18
N ARG A 160 -16.05 10.92 0.88
CA ARG A 160 -14.81 11.27 1.59
C ARG A 160 -13.72 11.64 0.59
N PRO A 161 -13.33 12.92 0.50
CA PRO A 161 -12.29 13.31 -0.45
C PRO A 161 -11.00 12.49 -0.31
N LEU A 162 -10.49 12.00 -1.45
CA LEU A 162 -9.26 11.21 -1.52
C LEU A 162 -8.05 12.12 -1.32
N ILE A 163 -7.17 11.78 -0.37
CA ILE A 163 -5.86 12.43 -0.21
C ILE A 163 -4.82 11.74 -1.10
N GLY A 164 -4.82 10.41 -1.15
CA GLY A 164 -3.98 9.62 -2.06
C GLY A 164 -4.26 8.14 -1.91
N ASP A 165 -3.86 7.32 -2.89
CA ASP A 165 -4.23 5.91 -2.94
C ASP A 165 -3.16 4.95 -2.41
N ASP A 166 -1.89 5.38 -2.29
CA ASP A 166 -0.79 4.42 -2.06
C ASP A 166 0.33 4.87 -1.10
N GLU A 167 0.76 6.15 -1.11
CA GLU A 167 1.98 6.59 -0.39
C GLU A 167 1.78 7.90 0.39
N HIS A 168 1.95 7.87 1.71
CA HIS A 168 1.74 9.04 2.58
C HIS A 168 2.88 9.26 3.58
N GLY A 169 3.07 10.50 3.98
CA GLY A 169 3.80 10.86 5.19
C GLY A 169 2.85 11.31 6.29
N TRP A 170 3.13 10.95 7.54
CA TRP A 170 2.48 11.51 8.73
C TRP A 170 3.53 12.32 9.50
N SER A 171 3.38 13.64 9.49
CA SER A 171 4.22 14.60 10.21
C SER A 171 3.52 15.11 11.48
N ASP A 172 4.18 15.96 12.24
CA ASP A 172 3.61 16.68 13.38
C ASP A 172 2.41 17.57 13.02
N ARG A 173 2.20 17.87 11.74
CA ARG A 173 1.07 18.70 11.25
C ARG A 173 -0.11 17.90 10.69
N GLY A 174 0.06 16.60 10.45
CA GLY A 174 -0.97 15.77 9.84
C GLY A 174 -0.42 14.82 8.80
N VAL A 175 -1.28 14.39 7.87
CA VAL A 175 -0.89 13.52 6.76
C VAL A 175 -0.73 14.30 5.46
N PHE A 176 0.14 13.82 4.59
CA PHE A 176 0.28 14.35 3.23
C PHE A 176 0.54 13.21 2.26
N ASN A 177 0.03 13.35 1.04
CA ASN A 177 0.37 12.44 -0.05
C ASN A 177 1.82 12.68 -0.50
N ILE A 178 2.53 11.61 -0.85
CA ILE A 178 3.87 11.70 -1.45
C ILE A 178 3.74 11.96 -2.96
N GLU A 179 2.66 11.50 -3.57
CA GLU A 179 2.46 11.43 -5.02
C GLU A 179 1.59 12.59 -5.56
N GLY A 180 1.70 12.88 -6.85
CA GLY A 180 0.83 13.81 -7.59
C GLY A 180 -0.30 13.13 -8.39
N GLY A 181 -0.44 11.81 -8.27
CA GLY A 181 -1.43 11.03 -9.02
C GLY A 181 -1.59 9.63 -8.46
N CYS A 182 -2.27 8.78 -9.22
CA CYS A 182 -2.56 7.40 -8.85
C CYS A 182 -2.06 6.43 -9.92
N TYR A 183 -1.71 5.22 -9.50
CA TYR A 183 -1.24 4.15 -10.38
C TYR A 183 -2.05 2.85 -10.14
N ALA A 184 -3.33 2.94 -10.48
CA ALA A 184 -4.33 1.92 -10.20
C ALA A 184 -4.11 0.66 -11.04
N LYS A 185 -4.55 -0.49 -10.51
CA LYS A 185 -4.73 -1.71 -11.31
C LYS A 185 -5.90 -1.51 -12.26
N ALA A 186 -5.73 -1.90 -13.53
CA ALA A 186 -6.75 -1.79 -14.55
C ALA A 186 -7.49 -3.11 -14.80
N ILE A 187 -6.94 -4.25 -14.37
CA ILE A 187 -7.57 -5.56 -14.58
C ILE A 187 -8.89 -5.65 -13.80
N GLY A 188 -9.95 -6.12 -14.47
CA GLY A 188 -11.30 -6.26 -13.93
C GLY A 188 -12.02 -4.93 -13.64
N LEU A 189 -11.48 -3.79 -14.11
CA LEU A 189 -12.05 -2.47 -13.84
C LEU A 189 -13.42 -2.31 -14.52
N LYS A 190 -14.42 -1.91 -13.74
CA LYS A 190 -15.80 -1.67 -14.17
C LYS A 190 -16.30 -0.34 -13.63
N GLU A 191 -17.02 0.42 -14.46
CA GLU A 191 -17.57 1.71 -14.04
C GLU A 191 -18.57 1.55 -12.89
N GLU A 192 -19.34 0.45 -12.87
CA GLU A 192 -20.37 0.22 -11.84
C GLU A 192 -19.78 -0.01 -10.45
N SER A 193 -18.60 -0.63 -10.36
CA SER A 193 -17.94 -0.93 -9.08
C SER A 193 -16.97 0.16 -8.64
N GLU A 194 -16.25 0.77 -9.58
CA GLU A 194 -15.17 1.73 -9.31
C GLU A 194 -15.27 2.96 -10.26
N PRO A 195 -16.38 3.73 -10.19
CA PRO A 195 -16.68 4.78 -11.16
C PRO A 195 -15.63 5.89 -11.22
N ASP A 196 -15.06 6.28 -10.07
CA ASP A 196 -14.06 7.37 -10.01
C ASP A 196 -12.76 6.99 -10.71
N ILE A 197 -12.30 5.73 -10.53
CA ILE A 197 -11.10 5.21 -11.20
C ILE A 197 -11.37 5.06 -12.70
N TYR A 198 -12.51 4.49 -13.08
CA TYR A 198 -12.88 4.31 -14.48
C TYR A 198 -12.95 5.66 -15.22
N ARG A 199 -13.60 6.66 -14.62
CA ARG A 199 -13.73 8.01 -15.21
C ARG A 199 -12.44 8.83 -15.18
N ALA A 200 -11.49 8.46 -14.32
CA ALA A 200 -10.16 9.04 -14.34
C ALA A 200 -9.34 8.61 -15.56
N ILE A 201 -9.75 7.54 -16.27
CA ILE A 201 -9.12 7.09 -17.50
C ILE A 201 -9.64 7.93 -18.67
N ARG A 202 -8.86 8.94 -19.04
CA ARG A 202 -9.13 9.88 -20.14
C ARG A 202 -7.80 10.42 -20.68
N PHE A 203 -7.84 11.38 -21.61
CA PHE A 203 -6.61 11.99 -22.13
C PHE A 203 -5.69 12.48 -20.99
N GLY A 204 -4.40 12.13 -21.07
CA GLY A 204 -3.41 12.32 -20.00
C GLY A 204 -3.13 11.04 -19.20
N THR A 205 -4.05 10.07 -19.19
CA THR A 205 -3.83 8.76 -18.57
C THR A 205 -2.92 7.88 -19.42
N ILE A 206 -2.02 7.15 -18.77
CA ILE A 206 -1.24 6.06 -19.37
C ILE A 206 -1.91 4.74 -18.98
N LEU A 207 -2.24 3.93 -19.97
CA LEU A 207 -2.60 2.52 -19.77
C LEU A 207 -1.38 1.66 -20.11
N GLU A 208 -0.92 0.88 -19.13
CA GLU A 208 0.27 0.04 -19.26
C GLU A 208 -0.13 -1.43 -19.31
N ASN A 209 0.32 -2.11 -20.37
CA ASN A 209 0.08 -3.54 -20.63
C ASN A 209 -1.40 -3.96 -20.74
N VAL A 210 -2.31 -3.03 -21.04
CA VAL A 210 -3.70 -3.37 -21.36
C VAL A 210 -3.84 -3.93 -22.76
N VAL A 211 -4.87 -4.74 -22.98
CA VAL A 211 -5.32 -5.16 -24.32
C VAL A 211 -6.48 -4.25 -24.74
N PHE A 212 -6.54 -3.89 -26.00
CA PHE A 212 -7.63 -3.09 -26.57
C PHE A 212 -7.92 -3.54 -28.00
N ASP A 213 -9.14 -3.30 -28.45
CA ASP A 213 -9.55 -3.58 -29.83
C ASP A 213 -8.96 -2.54 -30.79
N GLU A 214 -8.24 -2.99 -31.82
CA GLU A 214 -7.48 -2.09 -32.71
C GLU A 214 -8.35 -1.14 -33.54
N ASP A 215 -9.58 -1.54 -33.84
CA ASP A 215 -10.52 -0.76 -34.65
C ASP A 215 -11.30 0.25 -33.79
N SER A 216 -11.98 -0.22 -32.76
CA SER A 216 -12.82 0.60 -31.86
C SER A 216 -12.03 1.36 -30.80
N ARG A 217 -10.78 0.95 -30.53
CA ARG A 217 -9.91 1.47 -29.46
C ARG A 217 -10.48 1.26 -28.05
N VAL A 218 -11.48 0.40 -27.90
CA VAL A 218 -12.06 0.04 -26.60
C VAL A 218 -11.09 -0.89 -25.88
N VAL A 219 -10.77 -0.55 -24.62
CA VAL A 219 -9.91 -1.35 -23.76
C VAL A 219 -10.69 -2.54 -23.20
N ASP A 220 -10.09 -3.72 -23.26
CA ASP A 220 -10.60 -4.90 -22.58
C ASP A 220 -9.92 -5.03 -21.21
N TYR A 221 -10.62 -4.56 -20.17
CA TYR A 221 -10.13 -4.62 -18.79
C TYR A 221 -10.14 -6.04 -18.21
N GLU A 222 -10.79 -7.02 -18.82
CA GLU A 222 -10.76 -8.41 -18.35
C GLU A 222 -9.60 -9.21 -18.95
N ALA A 223 -8.93 -8.67 -19.97
CA ALA A 223 -7.85 -9.35 -20.67
C ALA A 223 -6.49 -9.26 -19.95
N GLY A 224 -6.07 -10.38 -19.35
CA GLY A 224 -4.75 -10.57 -18.75
C GLY A 224 -3.68 -11.14 -19.71
N ALA A 225 -3.88 -11.06 -21.03
CA ALA A 225 -3.04 -11.78 -22.02
C ALA A 225 -1.56 -11.36 -22.00
N ILE A 226 -1.25 -10.11 -21.63
CA ILE A 226 0.13 -9.65 -21.40
C ILE A 226 0.54 -9.90 -19.95
N THR A 227 -0.33 -9.51 -19.01
CA THR A 227 -0.13 -9.67 -17.57
C THR A 227 -1.42 -9.39 -16.81
N GLU A 228 -1.60 -10.00 -15.64
CA GLU A 228 -2.63 -9.64 -14.65
C GLU A 228 -2.32 -8.29 -13.94
N ASN A 229 -1.11 -7.75 -14.09
CA ASN A 229 -0.72 -6.46 -13.53
C ASN A 229 -0.89 -5.32 -14.54
N THR A 230 -2.02 -5.28 -15.25
CA THR A 230 -2.36 -4.12 -16.09
C THR A 230 -2.60 -2.89 -15.22
N ARG A 231 -2.22 -1.71 -15.71
CA ARG A 231 -2.21 -0.48 -14.90
C ARG A 231 -2.75 0.74 -15.63
N ALA A 232 -3.25 1.68 -14.84
CA ALA A 232 -3.63 3.02 -15.27
C ALA A 232 -2.91 4.06 -14.40
N SER A 233 -2.07 4.91 -14.99
CA SER A 233 -1.44 6.05 -14.33
C SER A 233 -2.13 7.33 -14.77
N TYR A 234 -2.65 8.10 -13.82
CA TYR A 234 -3.34 9.36 -14.09
C TYR A 234 -3.05 10.37 -12.97
N PRO A 235 -3.07 11.68 -13.27
CA PRO A 235 -2.83 12.71 -12.28
C PRO A 235 -4.00 12.81 -11.30
N ILE A 236 -3.75 13.28 -10.08
CA ILE A 236 -4.76 13.24 -8.99
C ILE A 236 -6.02 14.04 -9.33
N GLU A 237 -5.89 15.08 -10.17
CA GLU A 237 -6.99 15.91 -10.69
C GLU A 237 -7.99 15.15 -11.57
N HIS A 238 -7.66 13.92 -12.00
CA HIS A 238 -8.61 13.08 -12.71
C HIS A 238 -9.63 12.45 -11.77
N ILE A 239 -9.34 12.35 -10.47
CA ILE A 239 -10.30 11.91 -9.47
C ILE A 239 -11.15 13.10 -9.04
N ALA A 240 -12.43 13.10 -9.41
CA ALA A 240 -13.33 14.23 -9.17
C ALA A 240 -13.48 14.59 -7.67
N ASN A 241 -13.41 13.58 -6.79
CA ASN A 241 -13.48 13.74 -5.35
C ASN A 241 -12.09 13.80 -4.67
N ALA A 242 -11.02 14.14 -5.38
CA ALA A 242 -9.71 14.31 -4.75
C ALA A 242 -9.64 15.61 -3.94
N LYS A 243 -8.92 15.56 -2.82
CA LYS A 243 -8.56 16.76 -2.05
C LYS A 243 -7.27 17.34 -2.60
N ILE A 244 -7.31 18.62 -2.98
CA ILE A 244 -6.15 19.38 -3.46
C ILE A 244 -6.07 20.70 -2.67
N PRO A 245 -4.95 21.01 -2.00
CA PRO A 245 -3.73 20.21 -1.87
C PRO A 245 -3.96 18.89 -1.12
N CYS A 246 -3.20 17.85 -1.47
CA CYS A 246 -3.33 16.50 -0.90
C CYS A 246 -2.72 16.39 0.51
N VAL A 247 -3.22 17.22 1.43
CA VAL A 247 -2.85 17.27 2.85
C VAL A 247 -4.10 17.13 3.72
N GLY A 248 -3.97 16.46 4.86
CA GLY A 248 -5.05 16.24 5.83
C GLY A 248 -4.56 16.41 7.25
N GLY A 249 -5.50 16.47 8.20
CA GLY A 249 -5.18 16.50 9.63
C GLY A 249 -4.60 15.19 10.15
N HIS A 250 -4.61 15.01 11.48
CA HIS A 250 -4.19 13.75 12.09
C HIS A 250 -5.25 12.66 11.87
N PRO A 251 -4.85 11.42 11.51
CA PRO A 251 -5.74 10.28 11.39
C PRO A 251 -6.56 10.05 12.66
N ARG A 252 -7.88 10.00 12.52
CA ARG A 252 -8.77 9.49 13.59
C ARG A 252 -8.83 7.98 13.57
N ASN A 253 -8.65 7.39 12.39
CA ASN A 253 -8.72 5.95 12.18
C ASN A 253 -7.55 5.44 11.33
N ILE A 254 -7.10 4.23 11.65
CA ILE A 254 -6.21 3.43 10.83
C ILE A 254 -6.88 2.08 10.60
N ILE A 255 -6.98 1.67 9.35
CA ILE A 255 -7.59 0.39 8.95
C ILE A 255 -6.53 -0.46 8.29
N MET A 256 -6.22 -1.61 8.89
CA MET A 256 -5.33 -2.63 8.36
C MET A 256 -6.17 -3.69 7.65
N LEU A 257 -6.03 -3.78 6.32
CA LEU A 257 -6.78 -4.70 5.48
C LEU A 257 -6.02 -6.01 5.32
N ALA A 258 -6.67 -7.11 5.68
CA ALA A 258 -6.16 -8.46 5.47
C ALA A 258 -7.12 -9.25 4.57
N CYS A 259 -6.61 -9.84 3.49
CA CYS A 259 -7.39 -10.77 2.68
C CYS A 259 -7.17 -12.19 3.23
N ASP A 260 -7.90 -12.57 4.27
CA ASP A 260 -7.73 -13.88 4.92
C ASP A 260 -8.42 -15.01 4.15
N ALA A 261 -7.66 -15.80 3.40
CA ALA A 261 -8.18 -16.96 2.66
C ALA A 261 -8.38 -18.22 3.54
N TYR A 262 -7.93 -18.21 4.80
CA TYR A 262 -8.23 -19.28 5.76
C TYR A 262 -9.63 -19.14 6.35
N GLY A 263 -10.22 -17.94 6.29
CA GLY A 263 -11.58 -17.66 6.74
C GLY A 263 -11.76 -17.62 8.25
N VAL A 264 -10.70 -17.29 8.99
CA VAL A 264 -10.66 -17.33 10.46
C VAL A 264 -10.61 -15.94 11.10
N LEU A 265 -10.11 -14.90 10.43
CA LEU A 265 -10.10 -13.55 10.97
C LEU A 265 -11.51 -12.94 11.01
N PRO A 266 -11.84 -12.15 12.06
CA PRO A 266 -13.11 -11.46 12.17
C PRO A 266 -13.26 -10.41 11.05
N PRO A 267 -14.49 -10.07 10.64
CA PRO A 267 -14.71 -9.01 9.66
C PRO A 267 -14.10 -7.68 10.08
N VAL A 268 -14.13 -7.40 11.39
CA VAL A 268 -13.47 -6.25 12.01
C VAL A 268 -13.05 -6.57 13.43
N ALA A 269 -11.90 -6.05 13.85
CA ALA A 269 -11.46 -6.03 15.23
C ALA A 269 -10.83 -4.68 15.59
N LYS A 270 -11.04 -4.22 16.83
CA LYS A 270 -10.31 -3.09 17.41
C LYS A 270 -8.99 -3.59 17.97
N LEU A 271 -7.90 -2.92 17.65
CA LEU A 271 -6.56 -3.30 18.11
C LEU A 271 -6.14 -2.43 19.30
N THR A 272 -5.45 -3.02 20.27
CA THR A 272 -4.64 -2.26 21.23
C THR A 272 -3.41 -1.65 20.55
N LYS A 273 -2.67 -0.80 21.26
CA LYS A 273 -1.41 -0.22 20.75
C LYS A 273 -0.40 -1.30 20.36
N GLU A 274 -0.21 -2.27 21.24
CA GLU A 274 0.75 -3.37 21.05
C GLU A 274 0.29 -4.29 19.92
N GLN A 275 -1.01 -4.57 19.82
CA GLN A 275 -1.58 -5.31 18.69
C GLN A 275 -1.39 -4.54 17.38
N ALA A 276 -1.63 -3.22 17.36
CA ALA A 276 -1.42 -2.40 16.18
C ALA A 276 0.03 -2.52 15.68
N MET A 277 1.02 -2.45 16.57
CA MET A 277 2.43 -2.69 16.22
C MET A 277 2.65 -4.10 15.69
N TYR A 278 2.13 -5.13 16.36
CA TYR A 278 2.29 -6.53 15.98
C TYR A 278 1.73 -6.81 14.58
N TYR A 279 0.48 -6.40 14.31
CA TYR A 279 -0.18 -6.62 13.02
C TYR A 279 0.40 -5.73 11.91
N PHE A 280 0.89 -4.52 12.24
CA PHE A 280 1.61 -3.67 11.30
C PHE A 280 2.94 -4.31 10.86
N ILE A 281 3.77 -4.76 11.80
CA ILE A 281 5.02 -5.47 11.52
C ILE A 281 4.76 -6.79 10.80
N SER A 282 3.67 -7.49 11.13
CA SER A 282 3.31 -8.74 10.46
C SER A 282 2.90 -8.50 9.00
N GLY A 283 2.06 -7.50 8.75
CA GLY A 283 1.56 -7.13 7.42
C GLY A 283 0.97 -8.33 6.67
N TYR A 284 0.02 -9.01 7.32
CA TYR A 284 -0.57 -10.26 6.85
C TYR A 284 -1.59 -10.07 5.71
N THR A 285 -1.49 -10.94 4.71
CA THR A 285 -2.57 -11.27 3.77
C THR A 285 -2.44 -12.74 3.38
N ALA A 286 -3.42 -13.31 2.67
CA ALA A 286 -3.26 -14.61 2.03
C ALA A 286 -3.26 -14.49 0.50
N LYS A 287 -2.44 -15.34 -0.13
CA LYS A 287 -2.56 -15.67 -1.55
C LYS A 287 -3.66 -16.70 -1.73
N VAL A 288 -4.39 -16.57 -2.83
CA VAL A 288 -5.53 -17.42 -3.14
C VAL A 288 -5.08 -18.52 -4.10
N ALA A 289 -5.57 -19.74 -3.88
CA ALA A 289 -5.28 -20.85 -4.78
C ALA A 289 -5.80 -20.55 -6.20
N GLY A 290 -4.97 -20.82 -7.21
CA GLY A 290 -5.33 -20.64 -8.63
C GLY A 290 -5.24 -19.20 -9.17
N THR A 291 -4.88 -18.20 -8.37
CA THR A 291 -4.63 -16.83 -8.86
C THR A 291 -3.15 -16.49 -9.07
N GLU A 292 -2.25 -17.34 -8.58
CA GLU A 292 -0.80 -17.22 -8.77
C GLU A 292 -0.22 -18.58 -9.16
N ASP A 293 0.79 -18.58 -10.04
CA ASP A 293 1.42 -19.79 -10.56
C ASP A 293 2.03 -20.62 -9.41
N GLY A 294 1.67 -21.90 -9.33
CA GLY A 294 2.13 -22.82 -8.29
C GLY A 294 1.34 -22.81 -6.96
N VAL A 295 0.33 -21.96 -6.76
CA VAL A 295 -0.45 -21.91 -5.50
C VAL A 295 -1.70 -22.80 -5.60
N THR A 296 -1.66 -23.97 -4.96
CA THR A 296 -2.77 -24.95 -4.95
C THR A 296 -3.67 -24.88 -3.72
N GLU A 297 -3.19 -24.28 -2.61
CA GLU A 297 -3.94 -24.04 -1.38
C GLU A 297 -3.67 -22.61 -0.88
N PRO A 298 -4.56 -22.02 -0.05
CA PRO A 298 -4.30 -20.72 0.57
C PRO A 298 -2.94 -20.66 1.26
N GLU A 299 -2.12 -19.68 0.88
CA GLU A 299 -0.79 -19.46 1.45
C GLU A 299 -0.74 -18.13 2.19
N ALA A 300 -0.31 -18.13 3.44
CA ALA A 300 -0.12 -16.89 4.19
C ALA A 300 1.09 -16.13 3.67
N THR A 301 0.91 -14.84 3.42
CA THR A 301 1.96 -13.92 3.01
C THR A 301 2.10 -12.82 4.06
N PHE A 302 3.33 -12.56 4.46
CA PHE A 302 3.66 -11.54 5.45
C PHE A 302 4.61 -10.53 4.83
N SER A 303 4.16 -9.28 4.70
CA SER A 303 4.96 -8.18 4.18
C SER A 303 4.98 -7.07 5.20
N ALA A 304 6.09 -6.98 5.93
CA ALA A 304 6.23 -6.07 7.05
C ALA A 304 5.82 -4.62 6.69
N CYS A 305 5.10 -3.98 7.61
CA CYS A 305 4.53 -2.63 7.44
C CYS A 305 3.63 -2.50 6.19
N PHE A 306 3.09 -3.63 5.71
CA PHE A 306 2.36 -3.74 4.44
C PHE A 306 3.15 -3.25 3.22
N GLY A 307 4.49 -3.26 3.28
CA GLY A 307 5.33 -2.63 2.26
C GLY A 307 6.79 -3.08 2.28
N SER A 308 7.08 -4.33 2.67
CA SER A 308 8.45 -4.82 2.92
C SER A 308 9.43 -4.60 1.78
N ALA A 309 8.97 -4.57 0.53
CA ALA A 309 9.80 -4.34 -0.65
C ALA A 309 10.37 -2.91 -0.74
N PHE A 310 9.84 -1.96 0.05
CA PHE A 310 10.17 -0.54 -0.04
C PHE A 310 10.71 0.03 1.28
N LEU A 311 10.83 -0.81 2.33
CA LEU A 311 11.35 -0.37 3.62
C LEU A 311 12.87 -0.20 3.57
N MET A 312 13.34 0.92 4.11
CA MET A 312 14.77 1.26 4.17
C MET A 312 15.34 1.20 5.59
N TRP A 313 14.45 1.18 6.60
CA TRP A 313 14.80 0.95 7.99
C TRP A 313 14.24 -0.39 8.46
N HIS A 314 14.68 -0.84 9.63
CA HIS A 314 14.09 -2.03 10.25
C HIS A 314 12.59 -1.78 10.53
N PRO A 315 11.69 -2.77 10.31
CA PRO A 315 10.24 -2.59 10.47
C PRO A 315 9.79 -2.03 11.83
N THR A 316 10.51 -2.37 12.90
CA THR A 316 10.22 -1.88 14.26
C THR A 316 10.39 -0.36 14.39
N LYS A 317 11.25 0.28 13.57
CA LYS A 317 11.34 1.75 13.53
C LYS A 317 10.04 2.38 13.05
N TYR A 318 9.44 1.83 12.00
CA TYR A 318 8.16 2.34 11.50
C TYR A 318 7.03 2.05 12.49
N ALA A 319 7.06 0.89 13.15
CA ALA A 319 6.07 0.51 14.15
C ALA A 319 6.13 1.38 15.42
N SER A 320 7.33 1.73 15.90
CA SER A 320 7.48 2.62 17.06
C SER A 320 6.94 4.02 16.74
N MET A 321 7.32 4.58 15.58
CA MET A 321 6.81 5.86 15.11
C MET A 321 5.27 5.83 14.91
N LEU A 322 4.72 4.70 14.47
CA LEU A 322 3.27 4.52 14.36
C LEU A 322 2.60 4.54 15.75
N ALA A 323 3.15 3.81 16.71
CA ALA A 323 2.63 3.73 18.06
C ALA A 323 2.65 5.09 18.78
N GLU A 324 3.76 5.83 18.67
CA GLU A 324 3.90 7.19 19.21
C GLU A 324 2.80 8.11 18.68
N ARG A 325 2.57 8.09 17.37
CA ARG A 325 1.55 8.92 16.70
C ARG A 325 0.12 8.50 17.05
N VAL A 326 -0.13 7.19 17.11
CA VAL A 326 -1.43 6.64 17.53
C VAL A 326 -1.78 7.08 18.95
N GLU A 327 -0.82 7.00 19.86
CA GLU A 327 -0.98 7.40 21.27
C GLU A 327 -1.14 8.92 21.41
N GLN A 328 -0.29 9.70 20.73
CA GLN A 328 -0.33 11.17 20.77
C GLN A 328 -1.67 11.74 20.29
N HIS A 329 -2.27 11.13 19.27
CA HIS A 329 -3.48 11.65 18.62
C HIS A 329 -4.76 10.89 18.96
N GLY A 330 -4.68 9.84 19.80
CA GLY A 330 -5.84 9.01 20.16
C GLY A 330 -6.46 8.30 18.95
N THR A 331 -5.66 7.95 17.96
CA THR A 331 -6.10 7.28 16.73
C THR A 331 -6.60 5.87 17.04
N ASN A 332 -7.79 5.51 16.54
CA ASN A 332 -8.26 4.13 16.64
C ASN A 332 -7.66 3.26 15.53
N VAL A 333 -7.19 2.06 15.88
CA VAL A 333 -6.63 1.11 14.92
C VAL A 333 -7.53 -0.12 14.77
N TRP A 334 -7.80 -0.50 13.53
CA TRP A 334 -8.74 -1.54 13.16
C TRP A 334 -8.06 -2.58 12.28
N LEU A 335 -8.34 -3.87 12.50
CA LEU A 335 -8.03 -4.95 11.57
C LEU A 335 -9.33 -5.34 10.86
N VAL A 336 -9.36 -5.26 9.53
CA VAL A 336 -10.55 -5.57 8.72
C VAL A 336 -10.24 -6.69 7.74
N ASN A 337 -11.02 -7.77 7.82
CA ASN A 337 -10.91 -8.89 6.90
C ASN A 337 -11.72 -8.63 5.62
N THR A 338 -11.04 -8.54 4.49
CA THR A 338 -11.63 -8.40 3.14
C THR A 338 -11.56 -9.70 2.31
N GLY A 339 -11.09 -10.78 2.94
CA GLY A 339 -10.97 -12.12 2.39
C GLY A 339 -12.21 -12.96 2.60
N TRP A 340 -12.04 -14.15 3.17
CA TRP A 340 -13.07 -15.19 3.28
C TRP A 340 -13.65 -15.30 4.68
N THR A 341 -14.83 -15.93 4.77
CA THR A 341 -15.51 -16.31 6.00
C THR A 341 -16.34 -17.59 5.80
N GLY A 342 -16.73 -18.22 6.91
CA GLY A 342 -17.57 -19.42 6.93
C GLY A 342 -16.90 -20.70 6.44
N GLY A 343 -15.57 -20.67 6.29
CA GLY A 343 -14.74 -21.76 5.79
C GLY A 343 -13.50 -21.22 5.09
N PRO A 344 -12.48 -22.06 4.82
CA PRO A 344 -11.35 -21.68 4.00
C PRO A 344 -11.79 -21.46 2.55
N TYR A 345 -10.93 -20.86 1.72
CA TYR A 345 -11.13 -20.83 0.27
C TYR A 345 -11.52 -22.21 -0.28
N GLY A 346 -12.47 -22.23 -1.22
CA GLY A 346 -13.06 -23.44 -1.79
C GLY A 346 -14.27 -24.01 -1.02
N VAL A 347 -14.42 -23.68 0.27
CA VAL A 347 -15.58 -24.10 1.10
C VAL A 347 -16.37 -22.87 1.59
N GLY A 348 -15.66 -21.89 2.12
CA GLY A 348 -16.23 -20.63 2.56
C GLY A 348 -16.54 -19.69 1.39
N ARG A 349 -16.88 -18.46 1.73
CA ARG A 349 -17.21 -17.42 0.75
C ARG A 349 -16.44 -16.14 1.05
N ARG A 350 -16.15 -15.35 0.02
CA ARG A 350 -15.58 -14.01 0.21
C ARG A 350 -16.56 -13.14 0.99
N PHE A 351 -16.06 -12.35 1.93
CA PHE A 351 -16.87 -11.41 2.68
C PHE A 351 -17.48 -10.39 1.71
N LYS A 352 -18.79 -10.14 1.82
CA LYS A 352 -19.47 -9.30 0.83
C LYS A 352 -18.99 -7.86 0.96
N LEU A 353 -18.60 -7.24 -0.15
CA LEU A 353 -18.12 -5.85 -0.18
C LEU A 353 -19.10 -4.87 0.49
N ARG A 354 -20.41 -5.06 0.34
CA ARG A 354 -21.44 -4.25 1.03
C ARG A 354 -21.29 -4.26 2.55
N HIS A 355 -20.90 -5.40 3.15
CA HIS A 355 -20.71 -5.53 4.59
C HIS A 355 -19.38 -4.91 5.01
N THR A 356 -18.31 -5.04 4.21
CA THR A 356 -17.06 -4.30 4.44
C THR A 356 -17.27 -2.79 4.41
N ARG A 357 -18.06 -2.27 3.44
CA ARG A 357 -18.42 -0.84 3.41
C ARG A 357 -19.23 -0.43 4.64
N ALA A 358 -20.19 -1.24 5.08
CA ALA A 358 -20.93 -0.97 6.32
C ALA A 358 -20.01 -0.93 7.57
N ILE A 359 -19.01 -1.82 7.64
CA ILE A 359 -17.98 -1.79 8.70
C ILE A 359 -17.18 -0.49 8.65
N VAL A 360 -16.71 -0.08 7.47
CA VAL A 360 -15.95 1.16 7.29
C VAL A 360 -16.81 2.39 7.67
N ASP A 361 -18.10 2.37 7.36
CA ASP A 361 -19.05 3.41 7.77
C ASP A 361 -19.25 3.45 9.29
N ALA A 362 -19.30 2.29 9.94
CA ALA A 362 -19.38 2.17 11.40
C ALA A 362 -18.07 2.63 12.08
N ILE A 363 -16.91 2.48 11.42
CA ILE A 363 -15.63 3.06 11.87
C ILE A 363 -15.69 4.60 11.78
N HIS A 364 -16.07 5.14 10.62
CA HIS A 364 -16.08 6.58 10.38
C HIS A 364 -17.10 7.33 11.24
N SER A 365 -18.28 6.75 11.47
CA SER A 365 -19.32 7.34 12.32
C SER A 365 -18.99 7.31 13.82
N GLY A 366 -17.97 6.56 14.24
CA GLY A 366 -17.62 6.35 15.64
C GLY A 366 -18.46 5.29 16.34
N GLU A 367 -19.41 4.63 15.65
CA GLU A 367 -20.19 3.52 16.19
C GLU A 367 -19.29 2.45 16.81
N LEU A 368 -18.28 2.00 16.08
CA LEU A 368 -17.36 0.99 16.59
C LEU A 368 -16.52 1.52 17.75
N ALA A 369 -16.13 2.79 17.77
CA ALA A 369 -15.35 3.33 18.87
C ALA A 369 -16.10 3.22 20.23
N ALA A 370 -17.44 3.25 20.20
CA ALA A 370 -18.33 3.13 21.36
C ALA A 370 -18.98 1.74 21.55
N ALA A 371 -18.63 0.76 20.71
CA ALA A 371 -19.27 -0.56 20.72
C ALA A 371 -18.86 -1.43 21.93
N GLN A 372 -19.64 -2.48 22.19
CA GLN A 372 -19.26 -3.57 23.09
C GLN A 372 -18.53 -4.67 22.30
N TYR A 373 -17.54 -5.29 22.95
CA TYR A 373 -16.61 -6.21 22.30
C TYR A 373 -16.55 -7.56 23.02
N ASP A 374 -16.45 -8.61 22.23
CA ASP A 374 -16.06 -9.95 22.67
C ASP A 374 -14.60 -10.21 22.29
N THR A 375 -13.91 -11.01 23.10
CA THR A 375 -12.52 -11.39 22.81
C THR A 375 -12.46 -12.68 22.01
N MET A 376 -11.85 -12.61 20.83
CA MET A 376 -11.59 -13.76 19.98
C MET A 376 -10.48 -14.63 20.58
N PRO A 377 -10.68 -15.96 20.73
CA PRO A 377 -9.62 -16.88 21.17
C PRO A 377 -8.40 -16.88 20.25
N VAL A 378 -7.26 -17.34 20.78
CA VAL A 378 -5.93 -17.40 20.12
C VAL A 378 -5.35 -16.02 19.82
N PHE A 379 -6.05 -15.17 19.07
CA PHE A 379 -5.55 -13.86 18.62
C PHE A 379 -5.82 -12.73 19.63
N ASN A 380 -6.68 -12.95 20.62
CA ASN A 380 -7.10 -11.96 21.61
C ASN A 380 -7.64 -10.64 20.98
N LEU A 381 -8.23 -10.74 19.79
CA LEU A 381 -8.78 -9.60 19.06
C LEU A 381 -10.12 -9.18 19.66
N GLN A 382 -10.33 -7.87 19.79
CA GLN A 382 -11.60 -7.30 20.26
C GLN A 382 -12.57 -7.21 19.08
N VAL A 383 -13.57 -8.09 19.03
CA VAL A 383 -14.57 -8.18 17.96
C VAL A 383 -15.88 -7.53 18.42
N PRO A 384 -16.45 -6.56 17.69
CA PRO A 384 -17.70 -5.92 18.11
C PRO A 384 -18.85 -6.93 18.09
N THR A 385 -19.76 -6.79 19.05
CA THR A 385 -20.95 -7.67 19.19
C THR A 385 -22.04 -7.37 18.17
N VAL A 386 -22.12 -6.12 17.71
CA VAL A 386 -23.09 -5.63 16.71
C VAL A 386 -22.39 -4.60 15.82
N VAL A 387 -22.73 -4.61 14.53
CA VAL A 387 -22.36 -3.57 13.56
C VAL A 387 -23.55 -3.28 12.66
N SER A 388 -23.94 -2.02 12.52
CA SER A 388 -25.05 -1.60 11.65
C SER A 388 -24.86 -2.11 10.22
N GLY A 389 -25.86 -2.82 9.68
CA GLY A 389 -25.82 -3.34 8.30
C GLY A 389 -25.00 -4.63 8.11
N VAL A 390 -24.51 -5.25 9.19
CA VAL A 390 -23.81 -6.54 9.18
C VAL A 390 -24.53 -7.53 10.08
N PRO A 391 -24.80 -8.78 9.62
CA PRO A 391 -25.40 -9.79 10.48
C PRO A 391 -24.49 -10.14 11.67
N SER A 392 -25.01 -10.08 12.90
CA SER A 392 -24.22 -10.30 14.12
C SER A 392 -23.57 -11.69 14.17
N GLU A 393 -24.23 -12.71 13.62
CA GLU A 393 -23.70 -14.07 13.52
C GLU A 393 -22.46 -14.18 12.61
N ALA A 394 -22.20 -13.17 11.76
CA ALA A 394 -21.03 -13.12 10.90
C ALA A 394 -19.82 -12.43 11.56
N LEU A 395 -20.00 -11.73 12.69
CA LEU A 395 -18.95 -10.95 13.33
C LEU A 395 -17.91 -11.84 14.03
N MET A 396 -18.37 -12.83 14.80
CA MET A 396 -17.48 -13.84 15.37
C MET A 396 -17.36 -15.03 14.40
N PRO A 397 -16.20 -15.26 13.75
CA PRO A 397 -16.10 -16.16 12.60
C PRO A 397 -16.54 -17.60 12.87
N VAL A 398 -16.30 -18.13 14.08
CA VAL A 398 -16.70 -19.49 14.46
C VAL A 398 -18.20 -19.75 14.24
N ASN A 399 -19.04 -18.72 14.36
CA ASN A 399 -20.49 -18.84 14.20
C ASN A 399 -20.89 -19.03 12.72
N SER A 400 -20.04 -18.62 11.79
CA SER A 400 -20.26 -18.80 10.35
C SER A 400 -19.74 -20.14 9.81
N TRP A 401 -18.94 -20.87 10.58
CA TRP A 401 -18.40 -22.17 10.18
C TRP A 401 -19.36 -23.30 10.54
N ALA A 402 -19.64 -24.18 9.57
CA ALA A 402 -20.43 -25.39 9.81
C ALA A 402 -19.70 -26.38 10.74
N ASP A 403 -18.40 -26.60 10.53
CA ASP A 403 -17.54 -27.40 11.39
C ASP A 403 -16.70 -26.49 12.30
N LYS A 404 -17.10 -26.37 13.57
CA LYS A 404 -16.42 -25.57 14.59
C LYS A 404 -15.06 -26.12 14.98
N GLU A 405 -14.82 -27.42 14.85
CA GLU A 405 -13.51 -28.02 15.11
C GLU A 405 -12.54 -27.73 13.95
N ALA A 406 -13.02 -27.78 12.71
CA ALA A 406 -12.23 -27.34 11.55
C ALA A 406 -11.82 -25.87 11.68
N TYR A 407 -12.73 -25.01 12.14
CA TYR A 407 -12.42 -23.62 12.46
C TYR A 407 -11.29 -23.52 13.49
N ARG A 408 -11.39 -24.20 14.63
CA ARG A 408 -10.36 -24.17 15.69
C ARG A 408 -9.00 -24.64 15.21
N ARG A 409 -8.94 -25.71 14.39
CA ARG A 409 -7.69 -26.18 13.79
C ARG A 409 -7.06 -25.14 12.86
N LYS A 410 -7.86 -24.50 12.00
CA LYS A 410 -7.37 -23.45 11.09
C LYS A 410 -6.98 -22.17 11.83
N LEU A 411 -7.69 -21.83 12.90
CA LEU A 411 -7.37 -20.71 13.78
C LEU A 411 -5.99 -20.90 14.44
N ALA A 412 -5.75 -22.05 15.07
CA ALA A 412 -4.45 -22.38 15.67
C ALA A 412 -3.34 -22.45 14.61
N HIS A 413 -3.65 -23.01 13.43
CA HIS A 413 -2.70 -23.05 12.31
C HIS A 413 -2.25 -21.65 11.86
N LEU A 414 -3.19 -20.73 11.63
CA LEU A 414 -2.86 -19.35 11.26
C LEU A 414 -2.11 -18.65 12.41
N GLY A 415 -2.53 -18.83 13.66
CA GLY A 415 -1.83 -18.29 14.83
C GLY A 415 -0.36 -18.73 14.89
N ALA A 416 -0.09 -20.02 14.64
CA ALA A 416 1.28 -20.55 14.57
C ALA A 416 2.10 -19.94 13.42
N GLN A 417 1.49 -19.64 12.28
CA GLN A 417 2.18 -18.96 11.17
C GLN A 417 2.55 -17.51 11.53
N PHE A 418 1.68 -16.78 12.22
CA PHE A 418 2.00 -15.44 12.75
C PHE A 418 3.17 -15.49 13.72
N VAL A 419 3.14 -16.38 14.72
CA VAL A 419 4.25 -16.56 15.68
C VAL A 419 5.55 -16.91 14.95
N LYS A 420 5.50 -17.86 14.00
CA LYS A 420 6.68 -18.24 13.20
C LYS A 420 7.24 -17.07 12.39
N ASN A 421 6.38 -16.28 11.75
CA ASN A 421 6.80 -15.10 11.01
C ASN A 421 7.42 -14.05 11.92
N PHE A 422 6.87 -13.84 13.12
CA PHE A 422 7.30 -12.77 14.02
C PHE A 422 8.68 -13.00 14.66
N LYS A 423 9.17 -14.25 14.70
CA LYS A 423 10.49 -14.61 15.25
C LYS A 423 11.65 -13.75 14.76
N LYS A 424 11.60 -13.28 13.52
CA LYS A 424 12.64 -12.42 12.92
C LYS A 424 12.65 -10.98 13.46
N PHE A 425 11.71 -10.61 14.33
CA PHE A 425 11.54 -9.26 14.89
C PHE A 425 11.53 -9.24 16.42
N GLU A 426 11.75 -10.37 17.09
CA GLU A 426 11.64 -10.51 18.55
C GLU A 426 12.64 -9.65 19.32
N ASP A 427 13.76 -9.28 18.70
CA ASP A 427 14.79 -8.44 19.31
C ASP A 427 14.50 -6.93 19.22
N GLY A 428 13.37 -6.54 18.60
CA GLY A 428 12.99 -5.15 18.41
C GLY A 428 13.87 -4.37 17.43
N GLY A 429 14.87 -4.99 16.80
CA GLY A 429 15.80 -4.37 15.85
C GLY A 429 16.53 -3.13 16.37
N GLY A 430 16.65 -2.95 17.70
CA GLY A 430 17.27 -1.79 18.33
C GLY A 430 16.49 -0.47 18.22
N HIS A 431 15.21 -0.51 17.82
CA HIS A 431 14.36 0.68 17.67
C HIS A 431 13.26 0.81 18.73
N VAL A 432 13.11 -0.21 19.58
CA VAL A 432 12.19 -0.25 20.71
C VAL A 432 12.93 -0.78 21.93
N SER A 433 12.43 -0.50 23.14
CA SER A 433 13.00 -1.08 24.36
C SER A 433 12.75 -2.60 24.44
N ALA A 434 13.51 -3.32 25.27
CA ALA A 434 13.30 -4.76 25.47
C ALA A 434 11.90 -5.07 26.03
N ASP A 435 11.42 -4.24 26.96
CA ASP A 435 10.07 -4.39 27.54
C ASP A 435 8.99 -4.15 26.48
N GLU A 436 9.18 -3.17 25.61
CA GLU A 436 8.28 -2.89 24.50
C GLU A 436 8.28 -4.02 23.46
N ALA A 437 9.45 -4.58 23.12
CA ALA A 437 9.54 -5.74 22.25
C ALA A 437 8.77 -6.96 22.82
N LEU A 438 8.90 -7.21 24.13
CA LEU A 438 8.13 -8.25 24.83
C LEU A 438 6.62 -7.96 24.82
N ALA A 439 6.22 -6.71 25.01
CA ALA A 439 4.81 -6.31 24.97
C ALA A 439 4.20 -6.51 23.58
N ILE A 440 4.93 -6.16 22.51
CA ILE A 440 4.53 -6.41 21.13
C ILE A 440 4.38 -7.92 20.89
N LEU A 441 5.36 -8.72 21.32
CA LEU A 441 5.31 -10.18 21.15
C LEU A 441 4.11 -10.80 21.87
N ALA A 442 3.82 -10.36 23.10
CA ALA A 442 2.68 -10.82 23.89
C ALA A 442 1.31 -10.43 23.31
N ALA A 443 1.27 -9.39 22.46
CA ALA A 443 0.06 -8.96 21.76
C ALA A 443 -0.28 -9.81 20.54
N GLY A 444 0.65 -10.65 20.09
CA GLY A 444 0.43 -11.63 19.03
C GLY A 444 -0.48 -12.80 19.45
N PRO A 445 -0.81 -13.70 18.51
CA PRO A 445 -1.59 -14.89 18.82
C PRO A 445 -0.84 -15.87 19.73
N ASN A 446 -1.58 -16.56 20.59
CA ASN A 446 -1.12 -17.66 21.44
C ASN A 446 -1.85 -18.96 21.01
N PRO A 447 -1.34 -19.67 19.99
CA PRO A 447 -2.02 -20.76 19.28
C PRO A 447 -2.09 -22.11 20.02
#